data_AF-A0A7X7E8I7-F1
#
_entry.id   AF-A0A7X7E8I7-F1
#
_cell.length_a   1.000
_cell.length_b   1.000
_cell.length_c   1.000
_cell.angle_alpha   90.00
_cell.angle_beta   90.00
_cell.angle_gamma   90.00
#
_symmetry.space_group_name_H-M   'P 1'
#
loop_
_entity.id
_entity.type
_entity.pdbx_description
1 polymer ?
#
loop_
_entity_poly.entity_id
_entity_poly.type
_entity_poly.pdbx_seq_one_letter_code
_entity_poly.pdbx_strand_id
1 'polypeptide(L)'
;MSRRQDLQKTEGGDRAGRTRRGPNVKEHRPGPQGLIGTGEKAKDFKGSFKRLVHTLHPERTLIIVVILLTVVSVGCQIGAPKIMAQATDDIFEGAMSRQIDGYAGDDWTKEQVVAQLEAAGETDQAKMLAEMDLRPGEGVNFAAVNKILLIVIAVYLLSALLGWLQGYLMAGIVQRTVYKLRRDVDRKIARLPLSYFDKHARGDILSRLTNDIDNIQQTMQQVLMEIVRSILTLV
;
A
#
# COMPACT_ATOMS: atom_id res chain seq x y z
N MET A 1 47.60 -62.02 -20.41
CA MET A 1 48.79 -61.42 -19.77
C MET A 1 49.80 -61.05 -20.85
N SER A 2 50.20 -59.77 -20.92
CA SER A 2 51.53 -59.23 -21.35
C SER A 2 52.12 -59.65 -22.70
N ARG A 3 52.59 -58.77 -23.61
CA ARG A 3 53.46 -57.58 -23.53
C ARG A 3 53.43 -56.94 -24.94
N ARG A 4 53.12 -55.65 -25.11
CA ARG A 4 54.06 -54.53 -25.40
C ARG A 4 55.10 -54.76 -26.51
N GLN A 5 55.16 -53.73 -27.38
CA GLN A 5 56.19 -53.38 -28.37
C GLN A 5 56.15 -54.25 -29.61
N ASP A 6 56.37 -53.78 -30.82
CA ASP A 6 56.57 -52.48 -31.47
C ASP A 6 56.66 -52.93 -32.95
N LEU A 7 56.21 -52.14 -33.92
CA LEU A 7 56.85 -52.06 -35.24
C LEU A 7 56.11 -51.01 -36.08
N GLN A 8 56.72 -49.82 -36.04
CA GLN A 8 56.57 -48.78 -37.04
C GLN A 8 56.88 -49.33 -38.45
N LYS A 9 56.26 -48.66 -39.44
CA LYS A 9 56.81 -48.30 -40.76
C LYS A 9 56.09 -48.92 -41.96
N THR A 10 55.16 -48.14 -42.52
CA THR A 10 54.95 -47.92 -43.98
C THR A 10 54.27 -46.54 -44.09
N GLU A 11 55.04 -45.49 -44.38
CA GLU A 11 55.19 -44.85 -45.70
C GLU A 11 53.90 -44.24 -46.27
N GLY A 12 53.97 -42.93 -46.56
CA GLY A 12 53.24 -42.34 -47.68
C GLY A 12 52.40 -41.11 -47.36
N GLY A 13 52.83 -39.96 -47.89
CA GLY A 13 51.88 -39.03 -48.50
C GLY A 13 51.61 -37.74 -47.75
N ASP A 14 52.52 -36.80 -47.95
CA ASP A 14 52.30 -35.36 -47.93
C ASP A 14 50.98 -34.96 -48.61
N ARG A 15 49.96 -34.53 -47.85
CA ARG A 15 48.86 -33.66 -48.32
C ARG A 15 48.35 -32.78 -47.19
N ALA A 16 48.81 -31.54 -47.22
CA ALA A 16 48.20 -30.41 -46.55
C ALA A 16 46.71 -30.25 -46.93
N GLY A 17 45.91 -29.82 -45.95
CA GLY A 17 44.71 -29.00 -46.19
C GLY A 17 43.34 -29.68 -46.07
N ARG A 18 42.72 -29.49 -44.89
CA ARG A 18 41.32 -29.04 -44.65
C ARG A 18 40.70 -29.73 -43.42
N THR A 19 40.85 -29.13 -42.25
CA THR A 19 39.91 -29.34 -41.15
C THR A 19 38.71 -28.41 -41.34
N ARG A 20 37.55 -29.00 -41.65
CA ARG A 20 36.26 -28.30 -41.65
C ARG A 20 35.94 -27.81 -40.23
N ARG A 21 35.96 -26.49 -40.03
CA ARG A 21 35.50 -25.86 -38.79
C ARG A 21 33.97 -25.78 -38.83
N GLY A 22 33.29 -26.66 -38.12
CA GLY A 22 31.83 -26.61 -37.94
C GLY A 22 31.39 -25.32 -37.22
N PRO A 23 30.14 -24.87 -37.41
CA PRO A 23 29.64 -23.65 -36.78
C PRO A 23 29.61 -23.83 -35.25
N ASN A 24 30.22 -22.88 -34.56
CA ASN A 24 30.32 -22.81 -33.12
C ASN A 24 28.95 -22.44 -32.54
N VAL A 25 28.15 -23.44 -32.16
CA VAL A 25 26.87 -23.23 -31.47
C VAL A 25 27.19 -22.87 -30.02
N LYS A 26 27.16 -21.56 -29.70
CA LYS A 26 27.24 -21.09 -28.33
C LYS A 26 25.98 -21.55 -27.57
N GLU A 27 26.16 -22.46 -26.62
CA GLU A 27 25.17 -22.85 -25.62
C GLU A 27 24.61 -21.59 -24.93
N HIS A 28 23.33 -21.31 -25.12
CA HIS A 28 22.64 -20.22 -24.43
C HIS A 28 22.14 -20.75 -23.09
N ARG A 29 22.88 -20.49 -22.01
CA ARG A 29 22.39 -20.72 -20.66
C ARG A 29 21.43 -19.58 -20.29
N PRO A 30 20.23 -19.85 -19.74
CA PRO A 30 19.36 -18.80 -19.23
C PRO A 30 20.06 -18.11 -18.07
N GLY A 31 20.39 -16.82 -18.24
CA GLY A 31 20.94 -16.00 -17.17
C GLY A 31 19.91 -15.69 -16.09
N PRO A 32 20.34 -15.30 -14.88
CA PRO A 32 19.43 -15.01 -13.78
C PRO A 32 18.50 -13.85 -14.14
N GLN A 33 17.19 -14.06 -14.02
CA GLN A 33 16.20 -12.98 -14.02
C GLN A 33 16.37 -12.15 -12.75
N GLY A 34 17.30 -11.21 -12.79
CA GLY A 34 17.55 -10.23 -11.74
C GLY A 34 17.53 -8.83 -12.34
N LEU A 35 16.57 -8.02 -11.89
CA LEU A 35 16.46 -6.59 -12.17
C LEU A 35 17.77 -5.87 -11.83
N ILE A 36 18.54 -5.48 -12.85
CA ILE A 36 19.43 -4.33 -12.75
C ILE A 36 19.27 -3.56 -14.05
N GLY A 37 18.33 -2.60 -14.03
CA GLY A 37 18.31 -1.56 -15.04
C GLY A 37 19.66 -0.85 -15.01
N THR A 38 20.29 -0.72 -16.18
CA THR A 38 21.48 0.11 -16.36
C THR A 38 21.16 1.50 -15.81
N GLY A 39 21.93 1.97 -14.82
CA GLY A 39 21.73 3.25 -14.13
C GLY A 39 21.93 4.50 -14.99
N GLU A 40 21.38 4.53 -16.22
CA GLU A 40 21.26 5.75 -16.99
C GLU A 40 20.31 6.70 -16.27
N LYS A 41 20.86 7.82 -15.79
CA LYS A 41 20.07 8.92 -15.21
C LYS A 41 18.99 9.36 -16.20
N ALA A 42 17.78 9.54 -15.70
CA ALA A 42 16.68 10.07 -16.50
C ALA A 42 17.08 11.44 -17.10
N LYS A 43 17.19 11.50 -18.44
CA LYS A 43 17.62 12.72 -19.16
C LYS A 43 16.66 13.90 -18.96
N ASP A 44 15.38 13.62 -18.71
CA ASP A 44 14.35 14.62 -18.39
C ASP A 44 13.25 14.04 -17.48
N PHE A 45 13.56 13.90 -16.19
CA PHE A 45 12.60 13.39 -15.20
C PHE A 45 11.39 14.32 -15.03
N LYS A 46 11.63 15.63 -14.92
CA LYS A 46 10.57 16.63 -14.65
C LYS A 46 9.59 16.74 -15.82
N GLY A 47 10.08 16.77 -17.05
CA GLY A 47 9.22 16.80 -18.24
C GLY A 47 8.42 15.52 -18.42
N SER A 48 9.04 14.35 -18.14
CA SER A 48 8.35 13.06 -18.18
C SER A 48 7.23 12.97 -17.13
N PHE A 49 7.49 13.43 -15.90
CA PHE A 49 6.49 13.50 -14.84
C PHE A 49 5.33 14.44 -15.20
N LYS A 50 5.63 15.65 -15.72
CA LYS A 50 4.60 16.60 -16.16
C LYS A 50 3.71 16.00 -17.26
N ARG A 51 4.29 15.25 -18.21
CA ARG A 51 3.53 14.54 -19.24
C ARG A 51 2.63 13.47 -18.64
N LEU A 52 3.12 12.70 -17.67
CA LEU A 52 2.35 11.67 -16.98
C LEU A 52 1.11 12.26 -16.28
N VAL A 53 1.31 13.35 -15.53
CA VAL A 53 0.21 14.09 -14.88
C VAL A 53 -0.78 14.64 -15.90
N HIS A 54 -0.29 15.17 -17.02
CA HIS A 54 -1.17 15.62 -18.10
C HIS A 54 -1.99 14.47 -18.72
N THR A 55 -1.44 13.25 -18.77
CA THR A 55 -2.18 12.07 -19.25
C THR A 55 -3.36 11.70 -18.35
N LEU A 56 -3.28 12.02 -17.05
CA LEU A 56 -4.36 11.83 -16.06
C LEU A 56 -5.46 12.91 -16.11
N HIS A 57 -5.22 14.04 -16.79
CA HIS A 57 -6.16 15.14 -16.88
C HIS A 57 -7.60 14.76 -17.30
N PRO A 58 -7.84 13.81 -18.22
CA PRO A 58 -9.20 13.36 -18.55
C PRO A 58 -9.98 12.80 -17.35
N GLU A 59 -9.27 12.25 -16.36
CA GLU A 59 -9.85 11.59 -15.18
C GLU A 59 -9.96 12.54 -13.97
N ARG A 60 -9.71 13.84 -14.15
CA ARG A 60 -9.69 14.86 -13.07
C ARG A 60 -10.91 14.84 -12.16
N THR A 61 -12.10 14.63 -12.71
CA THR A 61 -13.34 14.58 -11.92
C THR A 61 -13.35 13.37 -11.00
N LEU A 62 -12.94 12.19 -11.48
CA LEU A 62 -12.86 10.99 -10.65
C LEU A 62 -11.75 11.10 -9.61
N ILE A 63 -10.64 11.76 -9.93
CA ILE A 63 -9.58 12.06 -8.96
C ILE A 63 -10.12 12.95 -7.83
N ILE A 64 -10.90 13.98 -8.14
CA ILE A 64 -11.53 14.84 -7.12
C ILE A 64 -12.50 14.02 -6.25
N VAL A 65 -13.32 13.17 -6.87
CA VAL A 65 -14.22 12.26 -6.13
C VAL A 65 -13.43 11.33 -5.21
N VAL A 66 -12.34 10.74 -5.70
CA VAL A 66 -11.43 9.90 -4.90
C VAL A 66 -10.88 10.65 -3.71
N ILE A 67 -10.37 11.87 -3.89
CA ILE A 67 -9.84 12.70 -2.80
C ILE A 67 -10.92 13.02 -1.76
N LEU A 68 -12.14 13.34 -2.19
CA LEU A 68 -13.25 13.59 -1.27
C LEU A 68 -13.62 12.32 -0.47
N LEU A 69 -13.73 11.17 -1.15
CA LEU A 69 -13.98 9.88 -0.49
C LEU A 69 -12.89 9.54 0.53
N THR A 70 -11.63 9.79 0.19
CA THR A 70 -10.47 9.62 1.06
C THR A 70 -10.60 10.48 2.33
N VAL A 71 -10.89 11.78 2.19
CA VAL A 71 -11.04 12.69 3.34
C VAL A 71 -12.19 12.26 4.24
N VAL A 72 -13.34 11.90 3.67
CA VAL A 72 -14.50 11.46 4.45
C VAL A 72 -14.22 10.14 5.17
N SER A 73 -13.66 9.14 4.47
CA SER A 73 -13.31 7.84 5.04
C SER A 73 -12.37 7.99 6.24
N VAL A 74 -11.33 8.82 6.13
CA VAL A 74 -10.40 9.04 7.24
C VAL A 74 -10.96 9.92 8.34
N GLY A 75 -11.77 10.93 8.02
CA GLY A 75 -12.53 11.66 9.04
C GLY A 75 -13.37 10.72 9.91
N CYS A 76 -14.01 9.70 9.31
CA CYS A 76 -14.71 8.65 10.05
C CYS A 76 -13.76 7.82 10.93
N GLN A 77 -12.56 7.46 10.45
CA GLN A 77 -11.58 6.69 11.23
C GLN A 77 -11.03 7.47 12.42
N ILE A 78 -10.78 8.77 12.25
CA ILE A 78 -10.29 9.67 13.32
C ILE A 78 -11.41 9.97 14.33
N GLY A 79 -12.66 10.06 13.88
CA GLY A 79 -13.81 10.27 14.75
C GLY A 79 -14.18 9.05 15.61
N ALA A 80 -13.94 7.84 15.11
CA ALA A 80 -14.35 6.60 15.78
C ALA A 80 -13.77 6.43 17.20
N PRO A 81 -12.48 6.69 17.48
CA PRO A 81 -11.94 6.66 18.84
C PRO A 81 -12.66 7.57 19.83
N LYS A 82 -13.12 8.76 19.38
CA LYS A 82 -13.87 9.68 20.26
C LYS A 82 -15.26 9.14 20.60
N ILE A 83 -15.90 8.48 19.65
CA ILE A 83 -17.20 7.83 19.89
C ILE A 83 -17.00 6.61 20.81
N MET A 84 -15.93 5.84 20.60
CA MET A 84 -15.58 4.71 21.48
C MET A 84 -15.29 5.17 22.92
N ALA A 85 -14.60 6.31 23.10
CA ALA A 85 -14.28 6.85 24.42
C ALA A 85 -15.54 6.99 25.29
N GLN A 86 -16.65 7.45 24.73
CA GLN A 86 -17.93 7.56 25.44
C GLN A 86 -18.43 6.22 26.00
N ALA A 87 -18.30 5.12 25.24
CA ALA A 87 -18.67 3.80 25.75
C ALA A 87 -17.72 3.33 26.86
N THR A 88 -16.43 3.67 26.76
CA THR A 88 -15.45 3.36 27.81
C THR A 88 -15.78 4.13 29.08
N ASP A 89 -16.12 5.42 28.96
CA ASP A 89 -16.51 6.28 30.08
C ASP A 89 -17.77 5.73 30.76
N ASP A 90 -18.84 5.41 29.99
CA ASP A 90 -20.07 4.79 30.52
C ASP A 90 -19.81 3.47 31.28
N ILE A 91 -18.89 2.63 30.77
CA ILE A 91 -18.52 1.37 31.42
C ILE A 91 -17.73 1.65 32.71
N PHE A 92 -16.76 2.56 32.65
CA PHE A 92 -15.85 2.82 33.75
C PHE A 92 -16.57 3.56 34.89
N GLU A 93 -17.35 4.59 34.58
CA GLU A 93 -18.19 5.33 35.53
C GLU A 93 -19.23 4.43 36.18
N GLY A 94 -19.93 3.59 35.41
CA GLY A 94 -20.92 2.66 35.94
C GLY A 94 -20.32 1.52 36.77
N ALA A 95 -19.09 1.08 36.47
CA ALA A 95 -18.38 0.09 37.28
C ALA A 95 -17.89 0.71 38.60
N MET A 96 -17.35 1.92 38.54
CA MET A 96 -16.84 2.64 39.70
C MET A 96 -17.96 3.04 40.66
N SER A 97 -19.11 3.49 40.13
CA SER A 97 -20.28 3.84 40.94
C SER A 97 -20.74 2.66 41.81
N ARG A 98 -20.82 1.45 41.23
CA ARG A 98 -21.10 0.21 41.99
C ARG A 98 -20.04 -0.14 43.04
N GLN A 99 -18.77 0.14 42.75
CA GLN A 99 -17.69 -0.16 43.68
C GLN A 99 -17.74 0.78 44.90
N ILE A 100 -18.09 2.05 44.67
CA ILE A 100 -18.24 3.05 45.72
C ILE A 100 -19.50 2.77 46.55
N ASP A 101 -20.63 2.39 45.94
CA ASP A 101 -21.84 1.97 46.66
C ASP A 101 -21.51 0.91 47.73
N GLY A 102 -20.69 -0.08 47.37
CA GLY A 102 -20.28 -1.16 48.27
C GLY A 102 -19.38 -0.73 49.45
N TYR A 103 -18.73 0.43 49.36
CA TYR A 103 -17.86 0.97 50.42
C TYR A 103 -18.54 2.07 51.24
N ALA A 104 -19.30 2.94 50.58
CA ALA A 104 -19.86 4.16 51.15
C ALA A 104 -21.35 4.04 51.55
N GLY A 105 -22.00 2.89 51.27
CA GLY A 105 -23.42 2.64 51.56
C GLY A 105 -24.34 3.20 50.48
N ASP A 106 -25.64 2.86 50.51
CA ASP A 106 -26.57 3.17 49.40
C ASP A 106 -26.83 4.69 49.15
N ASP A 107 -26.41 5.58 50.06
CA ASP A 107 -26.71 7.03 50.05
C ASP A 107 -25.46 7.92 50.02
N TRP A 108 -24.35 7.46 49.43
CA TRP A 108 -23.14 8.28 49.35
C TRP A 108 -23.29 9.45 48.37
N THR A 109 -22.50 10.50 48.56
CA THR A 109 -22.39 11.61 47.60
C THR A 109 -20.96 11.74 47.11
N LYS A 110 -20.79 12.07 45.82
CA LYS A 110 -19.47 12.22 45.19
C LYS A 110 -18.60 13.22 45.94
N GLU A 111 -19.22 14.32 46.37
CA GLU A 111 -18.57 15.39 47.11
C GLU A 111 -18.02 14.92 48.45
N GLN A 112 -18.74 14.03 49.15
CA GLN A 112 -18.27 13.45 50.42
C GLN A 112 -17.08 12.51 50.21
N VAL A 113 -17.14 11.65 49.18
CA VAL A 113 -16.06 10.71 48.87
C VAL A 113 -14.79 11.46 48.43
N VAL A 114 -14.94 12.49 47.59
CA VAL A 114 -13.84 13.36 47.16
C VAL A 114 -13.23 14.10 48.36
N ALA A 115 -14.05 14.73 49.21
CA ALA A 115 -13.57 15.43 50.40
C ALA A 115 -12.84 14.51 51.38
N GLN A 116 -13.27 13.23 51.49
CA GLN A 116 -12.60 12.24 52.32
C GLN A 116 -11.22 11.85 51.78
N LEU A 117 -11.09 11.68 50.46
CA LEU A 117 -9.81 11.37 49.81
C LEU A 117 -8.84 12.55 49.88
N GLU A 118 -9.34 13.77 49.74
CA GLU A 118 -8.54 14.98 49.95
C GLU A 118 -8.03 15.07 51.40
N ALA A 119 -8.87 14.78 52.38
CA ALA A 119 -8.48 14.76 53.80
C ALA A 119 -7.47 13.65 54.13
N ALA A 120 -7.48 12.55 53.38
CA ALA A 120 -6.53 11.45 53.51
C ALA A 120 -5.18 11.73 52.81
N GLY A 121 -5.07 12.81 52.03
CA GLY A 121 -3.89 13.17 51.24
C GLY A 121 -3.82 12.50 49.86
N GLU A 122 -4.85 11.76 49.45
CA GLU A 122 -4.95 11.03 48.17
C GLU A 122 -5.45 11.94 47.03
N THR A 123 -4.74 13.03 46.80
CA THR A 123 -5.15 14.13 45.91
C THR A 123 -5.39 13.72 44.45
N ASP A 124 -4.59 12.80 43.90
CA ASP A 124 -4.76 12.33 42.52
C ASP A 124 -6.05 11.52 42.35
N GLN A 125 -6.40 10.69 43.35
CA GLN A 125 -7.64 9.90 43.34
C GLN A 125 -8.86 10.80 43.48
N ALA A 126 -8.79 11.78 44.39
CA ALA A 126 -9.83 12.78 44.58
C ALA A 126 -10.12 13.56 43.29
N LYS A 127 -9.07 14.02 42.60
CA LYS A 127 -9.21 14.74 41.33
C LYS A 127 -9.83 13.88 40.24
N MET A 128 -9.39 12.63 40.10
CA MET A 128 -9.96 11.69 39.13
C MET A 128 -11.46 11.47 39.36
N LEU A 129 -11.86 11.19 40.60
CA LEU A 129 -13.27 10.97 40.96
C LEU A 129 -14.12 12.22 40.79
N ALA A 130 -13.54 13.40 41.03
CA ALA A 130 -14.23 14.67 40.82
C ALA A 130 -14.56 14.94 39.33
N GLU A 131 -13.69 14.50 38.42
CA GLU A 131 -13.86 14.66 36.96
C GLU A 131 -14.88 13.66 36.36
N MET A 132 -15.17 12.55 37.02
CA MET A 132 -16.12 11.51 36.57
C MET A 132 -17.59 11.85 36.92
N ASP A 133 -18.54 11.40 36.10
CA ASP A 133 -19.99 11.47 36.38
C ASP A 133 -20.46 10.22 37.14
N LEU A 134 -20.05 10.10 38.40
CA LEU A 134 -20.44 8.98 39.25
C LEU A 134 -21.84 9.22 39.86
N ARG A 135 -22.68 8.18 39.83
CA ARG A 135 -24.07 8.24 40.30
C ARG A 135 -24.35 7.13 41.31
N PRO A 136 -24.75 7.47 42.54
CA PRO A 136 -25.06 6.46 43.56
C PRO A 136 -26.15 5.50 43.09
N GLY A 137 -25.94 4.20 43.29
CA GLY A 137 -26.88 3.14 42.95
C GLY A 137 -27.03 2.83 41.44
N GLU A 138 -26.36 3.58 40.55
CA GLU A 138 -26.35 3.28 39.11
C GLU A 138 -25.16 2.40 38.72
N GLY A 139 -25.45 1.26 38.08
CA GLY A 139 -24.44 0.42 37.43
C GLY A 139 -24.25 0.79 35.96
N VAL A 140 -23.40 0.02 35.26
CA VAL A 140 -23.17 0.19 33.81
C VAL A 140 -24.47 0.18 33.01
N ASN A 141 -24.70 1.22 32.22
CA ASN A 141 -25.82 1.30 31.28
C ASN A 141 -25.51 0.52 29.99
N PHE A 142 -25.74 -0.79 30.02
CA PHE A 142 -25.48 -1.67 28.87
C PHE A 142 -26.28 -1.28 27.61
N ALA A 143 -27.44 -0.65 27.74
CA ALA A 143 -28.22 -0.21 26.59
C ALA A 143 -27.56 0.97 25.86
N ALA A 144 -27.05 1.96 26.61
CA ALA A 144 -26.29 3.08 26.06
C ALA A 144 -24.99 2.59 25.39
N VAL A 145 -24.22 1.74 26.10
CA VAL A 145 -22.97 1.15 25.60
C VAL A 145 -23.21 0.37 24.31
N ASN A 146 -24.24 -0.49 24.25
CA ASN A 146 -24.55 -1.27 23.05
C ASN A 146 -24.90 -0.36 21.86
N LYS A 147 -25.64 0.73 22.08
CA LYS A 147 -25.96 1.70 21.03
C LYS A 147 -24.70 2.38 20.49
N ILE A 148 -23.80 2.82 21.38
CA ILE A 148 -22.53 3.43 20.99
C ILE A 148 -21.68 2.42 20.19
N LEU A 149 -21.60 1.17 20.65
CA LEU A 149 -20.85 0.11 19.98
C LEU A 149 -21.37 -0.17 18.56
N LEU A 150 -22.70 -0.22 18.38
CA LEU A 150 -23.31 -0.35 17.05
C LEU A 150 -22.99 0.84 16.14
N ILE A 151 -22.98 2.07 16.68
CA ILE A 151 -22.57 3.26 15.92
C ILE A 151 -21.11 3.14 15.51
N VAL A 152 -20.21 2.76 16.41
CA VAL A 152 -18.78 2.57 16.13
C VAL A 152 -18.57 1.53 15.02
N ILE A 153 -19.26 0.38 15.11
CA ILE A 153 -19.22 -0.65 14.06
C ILE A 153 -19.70 -0.08 12.72
N ALA A 154 -20.84 0.63 12.72
CA ALA A 154 -21.38 1.24 11.50
C ALA A 154 -20.41 2.26 10.89
N VAL A 155 -19.74 3.07 11.71
CA VAL A 155 -18.72 4.05 11.27
C VAL A 155 -17.53 3.33 10.65
N TYR A 156 -17.03 2.24 11.25
CA TYR A 156 -15.94 1.46 10.67
C TYR A 156 -16.33 0.78 9.35
N LEU A 157 -17.53 0.21 9.27
CA LEU A 157 -18.03 -0.40 8.04
C LEU A 157 -18.20 0.63 6.92
N LEU A 158 -18.75 1.81 7.24
CA LEU A 158 -18.88 2.90 6.29
C LEU A 158 -17.52 3.39 5.81
N SER A 159 -16.58 3.59 6.74
CA SER A 159 -15.21 3.97 6.43
C SER A 159 -14.52 2.95 5.50
N ALA A 160 -14.66 1.65 5.80
CA ALA A 160 -14.12 0.57 4.98
C ALA A 160 -14.75 0.53 3.58
N LEU A 161 -16.07 0.74 3.49
CA LEU A 161 -16.78 0.83 2.21
C LEU A 161 -16.30 2.00 1.36
N LEU A 162 -16.15 3.19 1.96
CA LEU A 162 -15.64 4.38 1.28
C LEU A 162 -14.20 4.18 0.82
N GLY A 163 -13.35 3.59 1.67
CA GLY A 163 -11.96 3.25 1.33
C GLY A 163 -11.86 2.23 0.19
N TRP A 164 -12.70 1.20 0.22
CA TRP A 164 -12.78 0.22 -0.86
C TRP A 164 -13.23 0.87 -2.18
N LEU A 165 -14.29 1.68 -2.14
CA LEU A 165 -14.82 2.39 -3.32
C LEU A 165 -13.76 3.32 -3.90
N GLN A 166 -13.06 4.06 -3.04
CA GLN A 166 -11.96 4.93 -3.42
C GLN A 166 -10.83 4.13 -4.10
N GLY A 167 -10.43 3.00 -3.54
CA GLY A 167 -9.42 2.12 -4.14
C GLY A 167 -9.84 1.58 -5.50
N TYR A 168 -11.10 1.16 -5.64
CA TYR A 168 -11.67 0.67 -6.89
C TYR A 168 -11.67 1.75 -7.99
N LEU A 169 -12.15 2.95 -7.68
CA LEU A 169 -12.14 4.08 -8.61
C LEU A 169 -10.72 4.44 -9.05
N MET A 170 -9.78 4.42 -8.10
CA MET A 170 -8.38 4.75 -8.39
C MET A 170 -7.71 3.70 -9.28
N ALA A 171 -7.96 2.41 -9.05
CA ALA A 171 -7.52 1.35 -9.94
C ALA A 171 -8.06 1.54 -11.37
N GLY A 172 -9.33 1.94 -11.50
CA GLY A 172 -9.93 2.27 -12.79
C GLY A 172 -9.27 3.45 -13.51
N ILE A 173 -8.84 4.49 -12.77
CA ILE A 173 -8.10 5.64 -13.32
C ILE A 173 -6.73 5.20 -13.86
N VAL A 174 -6.00 4.42 -13.07
CA VAL A 174 -4.67 3.88 -13.47
C VAL A 174 -4.81 3.03 -14.73
N GLN A 175 -5.77 2.10 -14.75
CA GLN A 175 -5.93 1.16 -15.85
C GLN A 175 -6.27 1.86 -17.17
N ARG A 176 -7.18 2.86 -17.13
CA ARG A 176 -7.51 3.67 -18.32
C ARG A 176 -6.30 4.45 -18.83
N THR A 177 -5.49 4.96 -17.92
CA THR A 177 -4.28 5.71 -18.27
C THR A 177 -3.24 4.82 -18.91
N VAL A 178 -3.00 3.62 -18.36
CA VAL A 178 -2.09 2.61 -18.93
C VAL A 178 -2.59 2.10 -20.27
N TYR A 179 -3.90 1.86 -20.41
CA TYR A 179 -4.49 1.48 -21.69
C TYR A 179 -4.24 2.54 -22.78
N LYS A 180 -4.43 3.82 -22.43
CA LYS A 180 -4.14 4.93 -23.34
C LYS A 180 -2.66 4.97 -23.71
N LEU A 181 -1.77 4.78 -22.73
CA LEU A 181 -0.33 4.72 -22.96
C LEU A 181 0.05 3.58 -23.92
N ARG A 182 -0.44 2.35 -23.67
CA ARG A 182 -0.25 1.19 -24.55
C ARG A 182 -0.65 1.52 -25.98
N ARG A 183 -1.87 2.05 -26.15
CA ARG A 183 -2.39 2.43 -27.48
C ARG A 183 -1.54 3.49 -28.18
N ASP A 184 -1.05 4.48 -27.45
CA ASP A 184 -0.23 5.56 -28.02
C ASP A 184 1.16 5.07 -28.40
N VAL A 185 1.74 4.14 -27.62
CA VAL A 185 3.01 3.48 -27.94
C VAL A 185 2.84 2.56 -29.15
N ASP A 186 1.80 1.72 -29.20
CA ASP A 186 1.53 0.82 -30.34
C ASP A 186 1.39 1.60 -31.65
N ARG A 187 0.63 2.71 -31.61
CA ARG A 187 0.48 3.62 -32.77
C ARG A 187 1.81 4.23 -33.20
N LYS A 188 2.71 4.53 -32.26
CA LYS A 188 4.03 5.08 -32.57
C LYS A 188 4.90 4.02 -33.22
N ILE A 189 4.96 2.82 -32.66
CA ILE A 189 5.74 1.69 -33.19
C ILE A 189 5.31 1.35 -34.61
N ALA A 190 4.01 1.30 -34.89
CA ALA A 190 3.47 0.98 -36.22
C ALA A 190 3.85 2.00 -37.32
N ARG A 191 4.33 3.20 -36.95
CA ARG A 191 4.70 4.28 -37.90
C ARG A 191 6.21 4.49 -38.02
N LEU A 192 7.03 3.70 -37.32
CA LEU A 192 8.48 3.85 -37.38
C LEU A 192 9.02 3.26 -38.70
N PRO A 193 10.04 3.88 -39.33
CA PRO A 193 10.65 3.37 -40.55
C PRO A 193 11.39 2.05 -40.28
N LEU A 194 11.49 1.20 -41.29
CA LEU A 194 12.17 -0.10 -41.19
C LEU A 194 13.61 0.03 -40.65
N SER A 195 14.31 1.10 -41.03
CA SER A 195 15.68 1.41 -40.57
C SER A 195 15.81 1.61 -39.05
N TYR A 196 14.72 1.91 -38.33
CA TYR A 196 14.71 1.94 -36.87
C TYR A 196 14.76 0.52 -36.28
N PHE A 197 14.03 -0.41 -36.90
CA PHE A 197 13.97 -1.81 -36.49
C PHE A 197 15.23 -2.58 -36.87
N ASP A 198 15.98 -2.14 -37.89
CA ASP A 198 17.28 -2.73 -38.26
C ASP A 198 18.40 -2.34 -37.29
N LYS A 199 18.26 -1.22 -36.56
CA LYS A 199 19.27 -0.69 -35.62
C LYS A 199 19.10 -1.17 -34.18
N HIS A 200 18.00 -1.82 -33.84
CA HIS A 200 17.69 -2.27 -32.48
C HIS A 200 17.31 -3.75 -32.50
N ALA A 201 17.74 -4.52 -31.49
CA ALA A 201 17.35 -5.92 -31.40
C ALA A 201 15.82 -6.02 -31.23
N ARG A 202 15.17 -6.92 -31.98
CA ARG A 202 13.71 -7.14 -31.90
C ARG A 202 13.25 -7.44 -30.46
N GLY A 203 14.07 -8.19 -29.71
CA GLY A 203 13.83 -8.49 -28.30
C GLY A 203 13.86 -7.26 -27.40
N ASP A 204 14.74 -6.28 -27.67
CA ASP A 204 14.81 -5.05 -26.88
C ASP A 204 13.57 -4.18 -27.08
N ILE A 205 13.02 -4.13 -28.30
CA ILE A 205 11.81 -3.37 -28.61
C ILE A 205 10.61 -3.98 -27.88
N LEU A 206 10.44 -5.31 -27.95
CA LEU A 206 9.33 -5.99 -27.31
C LEU A 206 9.45 -5.93 -25.78
N SER A 207 10.65 -6.12 -25.24
CA SER A 207 10.94 -6.01 -23.80
C SER A 207 10.62 -4.62 -23.28
N ARG A 208 11.06 -3.56 -23.97
CA ARG A 208 10.71 -2.18 -23.57
C ARG A 208 9.22 -1.92 -23.68
N LEU A 209 8.57 -2.41 -24.74
CA LEU A 209 7.14 -2.22 -24.92
C LEU A 209 6.32 -2.86 -23.78
N THR A 210 6.64 -4.10 -23.41
CA THR A 210 5.87 -4.80 -22.37
C THR A 210 6.34 -4.39 -20.97
N ASN A 211 7.65 -4.50 -20.70
CA ASN A 211 8.19 -4.31 -19.36
C ASN A 211 8.19 -2.85 -18.93
N ASP A 212 8.51 -1.89 -19.81
CA ASP A 212 8.51 -0.48 -19.36
C ASP A 212 7.09 0.01 -19.10
N ILE A 213 6.11 -0.44 -19.90
CA ILE A 213 4.70 -0.11 -19.68
C ILE A 213 4.19 -0.72 -18.38
N ASP A 214 4.53 -1.98 -18.10
CA ASP A 214 4.11 -2.64 -16.87
C ASP A 214 4.79 -2.00 -15.64
N ASN A 215 6.07 -1.62 -15.76
CA ASN A 215 6.76 -0.85 -14.73
C ASN A 215 6.09 0.52 -14.51
N ILE A 216 5.66 1.21 -15.57
CA ILE A 216 4.90 2.46 -15.44
C ILE A 216 3.55 2.20 -14.76
N GLN A 217 2.81 1.14 -15.12
CA GLN A 217 1.56 0.78 -14.46
C GLN A 217 1.75 0.61 -12.95
N GLN A 218 2.73 -0.21 -12.55
CA GLN A 218 3.00 -0.48 -11.13
C GLN A 218 3.43 0.79 -10.39
N THR A 219 4.34 1.58 -10.99
CA THR A 219 4.82 2.83 -10.40
C THR A 219 3.70 3.84 -10.24
N MET A 220 2.83 4.00 -11.26
CA MET A 220 1.67 4.88 -11.18
C MET A 220 0.73 4.45 -10.06
N GLN A 221 0.45 3.15 -9.96
CA GLN A 221 -0.42 2.62 -8.91
C GLN A 221 0.15 2.92 -7.52
N GLN A 222 1.45 2.70 -7.31
CA GLN A 222 2.12 3.00 -6.05
C GLN A 222 2.11 4.50 -5.72
N VAL A 223 2.59 5.36 -6.63
CA VAL A 223 2.71 6.81 -6.38
C VAL A 223 1.35 7.43 -6.12
N LEU A 224 0.32 7.01 -6.87
CA LEU A 224 -1.02 7.54 -6.70
C LEU A 224 -1.67 7.10 -5.38
N MET A 225 -1.44 5.85 -4.95
CA MET A 225 -1.83 5.40 -3.61
C MET A 225 -1.06 6.16 -2.52
N GLU A 226 0.21 6.46 -2.74
CA GLU A 226 1.05 7.16 -1.77
C GLU A 226 0.63 8.62 -1.60
N ILE A 227 0.21 9.29 -2.68
CA ILE A 227 -0.38 10.63 -2.60
C ILE A 227 -1.66 10.61 -1.77
N VAL A 228 -2.53 9.62 -1.99
CA VAL A 228 -3.74 9.42 -1.19
C VAL A 228 -3.37 9.25 0.27
N ARG A 229 -2.42 8.36 0.59
CA ARG A 229 -1.93 8.13 1.96
C ARG A 229 -1.31 9.38 2.58
N SER A 230 -0.55 10.16 1.81
CA SER A 230 0.07 11.40 2.29
C SER A 230 -0.97 12.46 2.67
N ILE A 231 -2.09 12.51 1.94
CA ILE A 231 -3.23 13.34 2.32
C ILE A 231 -3.82 12.83 3.65
N LEU A 232 -3.92 11.51 3.85
CA LEU A 232 -4.42 10.93 5.10
C LEU A 232 -3.59 11.31 6.32
N THR A 233 -2.26 11.38 6.17
CA THR A 233 -1.37 11.71 7.29
C THR A 233 -1.44 13.17 7.72
N LEU A 234 -2.02 14.05 6.91
CA LEU A 234 -2.08 15.49 7.19
C LEU A 234 -3.31 15.89 8.01
N VAL A 235 -4.37 15.06 7.98
CA VAL A 235 -5.64 15.28 8.69
C VAL A 235 -5.61 14.61 10.06
#